data_AF-A0A8T6P802-F1
#
_entry.id   AF-A0A8T6P802-F1
#
_cell.length_a   1.000
_cell.length_b   1.000
_cell.length_c   1.000
_cell.angle_alpha   90.00
_cell.angle_beta   90.00
_cell.angle_gamma   90.00
#
_symmetry.space_group_name_H-M   'P 1'
#
loop_
_entity.id
_entity.type
_entity.pdbx_description
1 polymer ?
#
loop_
_entity_poly.entity_id
_entity_poly.type
_entity_poly.pdbx_seq_one_letter_code
_entity_poly.pdbx_strand_id
1 'polypeptide(L)'
;MSDEKLKAGIQAFRKGKLRDARRLFRDVVQNDPDNGAAWWYLANSVDDVNQQIDCLRQVLRIRPDHPEANAMLNQLQRRAAQITPPGGTQRPTVEAVDAATGLLAVVPDEAEEDNDEVVQAPPGASDVTVAIVAVLVAMVAMLGAAILAFTGGSELFTTLFGVSSPELEPTRQPLAFDAPACSETTDGPNTLIFINNTTIPLEILGGEDGFERNLTSVAAGQQASIEAIGQRARYVVWSDSDLYASDSLTIEFDTPNGVVCRIPLRQP
;
A
#
# COMPACT_ATOMS: atom_id res chain seq x y z
N MET A 1 7.67 15.16 11.55
CA MET A 1 6.46 14.33 11.54
C MET A 1 6.32 13.53 10.24
N SER A 2 6.48 14.15 9.05
CA SER A 2 6.49 13.45 7.75
C SER A 2 7.47 12.27 7.69
N ASP A 3 8.71 12.46 8.15
CA ASP A 3 9.74 11.40 8.14
C ASP A 3 9.39 10.16 8.96
N GLU A 4 8.71 10.34 10.09
CA GLU A 4 8.30 9.24 10.96
C GLU A 4 7.16 8.44 10.31
N LYS A 5 6.16 9.13 9.75
CA LYS A 5 5.09 8.50 8.99
C LYS A 5 5.61 7.78 7.75
N LEU A 6 6.60 8.35 7.05
CA LEU A 6 7.26 7.70 5.92
C LEU A 6 7.95 6.40 6.34
N LYS A 7 8.72 6.41 7.44
CA LYS A 7 9.36 5.20 7.97
C LYS A 7 8.34 4.14 8.39
N ALA A 8 7.27 4.54 9.09
CA ALA A 8 6.20 3.63 9.47
C ALA A 8 5.49 3.04 8.24
N GLY A 9 5.23 3.86 7.22
CA GLY A 9 4.64 3.43 5.95
C GLY A 9 5.50 2.41 5.22
N ILE A 10 6.82 2.63 5.15
CA ILE A 10 7.77 1.68 4.54
C ILE A 10 7.80 0.36 5.32
N GLN A 11 7.74 0.39 6.65
CA GLN A 11 7.67 -0.83 7.46
C GLN A 11 6.36 -1.58 7.21
N ALA A 12 5.22 -0.88 7.15
CA ALA A 12 3.94 -1.50 6.82
C ALA A 12 3.96 -2.12 5.42
N PHE A 13 4.50 -1.40 4.43
CA PHE A 13 4.67 -1.87 3.05
C PHE A 13 5.48 -3.16 2.99
N ARG A 14 6.63 -3.20 3.68
CA ARG A 14 7.50 -4.39 3.75
C ARG A 14 6.84 -5.58 4.44
N LYS A 15 5.93 -5.33 5.38
CA LYS A 15 5.13 -6.36 6.06
C LYS A 15 3.93 -6.84 5.24
N GLY A 16 3.75 -6.34 4.01
CA GLY A 16 2.59 -6.65 3.17
C GLY A 16 1.29 -5.94 3.58
N LYS A 17 1.36 -5.04 4.58
CA LYS A 17 0.22 -4.25 5.05
C LYS A 17 0.01 -3.03 4.15
N LEU A 18 -0.34 -3.29 2.88
CA LEU A 18 -0.39 -2.27 1.82
C LEU A 18 -1.39 -1.15 2.14
N ARG A 19 -2.48 -1.45 2.85
CA ARG A 19 -3.48 -0.45 3.27
C ARG A 19 -2.93 0.54 4.30
N ASP A 20 -2.32 0.03 5.37
CA ASP A 20 -1.66 0.88 6.37
C ASP A 20 -0.57 1.72 5.74
N ALA A 21 0.21 1.11 4.84
CA ALA A 21 1.25 1.79 4.10
C ALA A 21 0.68 2.93 3.26
N ARG A 22 -0.36 2.65 2.44
CA ARG A 22 -1.05 3.64 1.59
C ARG A 22 -1.57 4.83 2.41
N ARG A 23 -2.22 4.58 3.54
CA ARG A 23 -2.69 5.64 4.45
C ARG A 23 -1.53 6.51 4.94
N LEU A 24 -0.46 5.89 5.43
CA LEU A 24 0.72 6.60 5.92
C LEU A 24 1.41 7.41 4.82
N PHE A 25 1.52 6.87 3.60
CA PHE A 25 2.10 7.61 2.48
C PHE A 25 1.21 8.76 2.02
N ARG A 26 -0.11 8.59 2.02
CA ARG A 26 -1.05 9.68 1.71
C ARG A 26 -0.90 10.82 2.70
N ASP A 27 -0.85 10.52 3.99
CA ASP A 27 -0.60 11.53 5.01
C ASP A 27 0.73 12.26 4.77
N VAL A 28 1.78 11.55 4.36
CA VAL A 28 3.07 12.16 4.06
C VAL A 28 2.95 13.11 2.87
N VAL A 29 2.35 12.70 1.74
CA VAL A 29 2.25 13.56 0.54
C VAL A 29 1.26 14.72 0.71
N GLN A 30 0.30 14.61 1.62
CA GLN A 30 -0.57 15.74 1.98
C GLN A 30 0.18 16.82 2.77
N ASN A 31 1.10 16.41 3.65
CA ASN A 31 1.89 17.33 4.47
C ASN A 31 3.17 17.82 3.76
N ASP A 32 3.73 16.99 2.89
CA ASP A 32 4.95 17.23 2.12
C ASP A 32 4.75 16.76 0.66
N PRO A 33 4.12 17.60 -0.20
CA PRO A 33 3.79 17.23 -1.58
C PRO A 33 4.98 16.98 -2.49
N ASP A 34 6.19 17.40 -2.11
CA ASP A 34 7.42 17.19 -2.88
C ASP A 34 8.22 15.97 -2.39
N ASN A 35 7.64 15.15 -1.51
CA ASN A 35 8.26 13.91 -1.06
C ASN A 35 8.21 12.80 -2.12
N GLY A 36 9.20 12.79 -3.02
CA GLY A 36 9.28 11.81 -4.11
C GLY A 36 9.41 10.35 -3.67
N ALA A 37 9.84 10.08 -2.43
CA ALA A 37 9.86 8.72 -1.87
C ALA A 37 8.45 8.28 -1.46
N ALA A 38 7.69 9.14 -0.78
CA ALA A 38 6.31 8.86 -0.40
C ALA A 38 5.42 8.65 -1.63
N TRP A 39 5.56 9.47 -2.69
CA TRP A 39 4.85 9.26 -3.96
C TRP A 39 5.20 7.93 -4.62
N TRP A 40 6.47 7.52 -4.57
CA TRP A 40 6.92 6.23 -5.10
C TRP A 40 6.30 5.06 -4.35
N TYR A 41 6.37 5.08 -3.02
CA TYR A 41 5.77 4.02 -2.24
C TYR A 41 4.24 4.02 -2.30
N LEU A 42 3.61 5.20 -2.43
CA LEU A 42 2.18 5.32 -2.64
C LEU A 42 1.78 4.65 -3.96
N ALA A 43 2.49 4.93 -5.06
CA ALA A 43 2.26 4.30 -6.36
C ALA A 43 2.35 2.77 -6.30
N ASN A 44 3.24 2.22 -5.47
CA ASN A 44 3.39 0.77 -5.30
C ASN A 44 2.37 0.15 -4.33
N SER A 45 1.61 0.98 -3.61
CA SER A 45 0.66 0.54 -2.57
C SER A 45 -0.81 0.66 -2.98
N VAL A 46 -1.13 1.33 -4.11
CA VAL A 46 -2.49 1.51 -4.62
C VAL A 46 -2.85 0.41 -5.63
N ASP A 47 -4.09 -0.09 -5.58
CA ASP A 47 -4.55 -1.17 -6.46
C ASP A 47 -5.05 -0.65 -7.82
N ASP A 48 -5.60 0.57 -7.86
CA ASP A 48 -6.14 1.19 -9.07
C ASP A 48 -5.04 1.69 -10.00
N VAL A 49 -5.06 1.26 -11.26
CA VAL A 49 -4.03 1.58 -12.27
C VAL A 49 -3.96 3.07 -12.56
N ASN A 50 -5.08 3.80 -12.54
CA ASN A 50 -5.07 5.25 -12.80
C ASN A 50 -4.40 5.99 -11.64
N GLN A 51 -4.69 5.61 -10.40
CA GLN A 51 -4.02 6.13 -9.21
C GLN A 51 -2.52 5.83 -9.23
N GLN A 52 -2.11 4.61 -9.64
CA GLN A 52 -0.68 4.28 -9.82
C GLN A 52 -0.02 5.24 -10.80
N ILE A 53 -0.63 5.45 -11.97
CA ILE A 53 -0.13 6.35 -13.02
C ILE A 53 0.01 7.79 -12.50
N ASP A 54 -1.00 8.30 -11.79
CA ASP A 54 -0.97 9.67 -11.27
C ASP A 54 0.10 9.85 -10.19
N CYS A 55 0.28 8.87 -9.31
CA CYS A 55 1.37 8.88 -8.33
C CYS A 55 2.75 8.84 -9.02
N LEU A 56 2.93 7.99 -10.04
CA LEU A 56 4.18 7.91 -10.81
C LEU A 56 4.50 9.20 -11.55
N ARG A 57 3.49 9.91 -12.07
CA ARG A 57 3.66 11.25 -12.65
C ARG A 57 4.19 12.25 -11.62
N GLN A 58 3.73 12.19 -10.37
CA GLN A 58 4.27 13.03 -9.30
C GLN A 58 5.72 12.67 -8.98
N VAL A 59 6.07 11.37 -8.94
CA VAL A 59 7.46 10.94 -8.76
C VAL A 59 8.36 11.54 -9.85
N LEU A 60 7.96 11.43 -11.11
CA LEU A 60 8.73 11.94 -12.25
C LEU A 60 8.74 13.48 -12.35
N ARG A 61 7.72 14.17 -11.82
CA ARG A 61 7.74 15.63 -11.67
C ARG A 61 8.84 16.07 -10.70
N ILE A 62 8.99 15.35 -9.58
CA ILE A 62 9.93 15.68 -8.50
C ILE A 62 11.34 15.18 -8.83
N ARG A 63 11.44 13.95 -9.34
CA ARG A 63 12.68 13.26 -9.76
C ARG A 63 12.53 12.78 -11.20
N PRO A 64 12.83 13.63 -12.20
CA PRO A 64 12.73 13.27 -13.62
C PRO A 64 13.63 12.09 -14.00
N ASP A 65 14.78 11.97 -13.34
CA ASP A 65 15.72 10.87 -13.51
C ASP A 65 15.46 9.74 -12.49
N HIS A 66 14.27 9.14 -12.58
CA HIS A 66 13.90 7.96 -11.78
C HIS A 66 13.60 6.79 -12.72
N PRO A 67 14.58 5.91 -12.98
CA PRO A 67 14.46 4.90 -14.02
C PRO A 67 13.33 3.90 -13.74
N GLU A 68 13.15 3.49 -12.49
CA GLU A 68 12.09 2.56 -12.08
C GLU A 68 10.70 3.15 -12.26
N ALA A 69 10.51 4.43 -11.92
CA ALA A 69 9.22 5.11 -12.10
C ALA A 69 8.86 5.28 -13.58
N ASN A 70 9.85 5.62 -14.42
CA ASN A 70 9.66 5.71 -15.86
C ASN A 70 9.32 4.34 -16.48
N ALA A 71 10.05 3.29 -16.08
CA ALA A 71 9.79 1.93 -16.55
C ALA A 71 8.37 1.45 -16.18
N MET A 72 7.96 1.65 -14.93
CA MET A 72 6.63 1.27 -14.44
C MET A 72 5.51 2.05 -15.16
N LEU A 73 5.66 3.37 -15.35
CA LEU A 73 4.68 4.19 -16.06
C LEU A 73 4.49 3.72 -17.51
N ASN A 74 5.60 3.47 -18.23
CA ASN A 74 5.55 2.98 -19.61
C ASN A 74 4.89 1.59 -19.70
N GLN A 75 5.12 0.71 -18.72
CA GLN A 75 4.46 -0.59 -18.66
C GLN A 75 2.95 -0.46 -18.46
N LEU A 76 2.50 0.37 -17.52
CA LEU A 76 1.08 0.58 -17.26
C LEU A 76 0.35 1.21 -18.45
N GLN A 77 0.97 2.21 -19.10
CA GLN A 77 0.41 2.84 -20.31
C GLN A 77 0.27 1.86 -21.47
N ARG A 78 1.27 1.00 -21.70
CA ARG A 78 1.18 -0.04 -22.74
C ARG A 78 0.05 -1.02 -22.47
N ARG A 79 -0.15 -1.43 -21.21
CA ARG A 79 -1.28 -2.30 -20.83
C ARG A 79 -2.62 -1.61 -21.07
N ALA A 80 -2.76 -0.35 -20.68
CA ALA A 80 -3.98 0.42 -20.92
C ALA A 80 -4.30 0.59 -22.41
N ALA A 81 -3.27 0.82 -23.25
CA ALA A 81 -3.43 0.92 -24.70
C ALA A 81 -3.86 -0.41 -25.35
N GLN A 82 -3.44 -1.55 -24.81
CA GLN A 82 -3.82 -2.88 -25.31
C GLN A 82 -5.26 -3.28 -24.95
N ILE A 83 -5.81 -2.73 -23.87
CA ILE A 83 -7.19 -2.98 -23.42
C ILE A 83 -8.20 -2.11 -24.20
N THR A 84 -7.72 -1.07 -24.89
CA THR A 84 -8.55 -0.28 -25.81
C THR A 84 -8.54 -0.97 -27.17
N PRO A 85 -9.67 -1.47 -27.71
CA PRO A 85 -9.73 -1.90 -29.10
C PRO A 85 -9.27 -0.76 -30.00
N PRO A 86 -8.63 -1.01 -31.16
CA PRO A 86 -8.35 0.02 -32.16
C PRO A 86 -9.68 0.47 -32.80
N GLY A 87 -10.49 1.19 -32.04
CA GLY A 87 -11.63 1.96 -32.51
C GLY A 87 -11.10 3.27 -33.04
N GLY A 88 -10.68 3.25 -34.30
CA GLY A 88 -10.17 4.43 -34.98
C GLY A 88 -11.13 5.61 -34.87
N THR A 89 -10.66 6.70 -34.30
CA THR A 89 -11.02 8.03 -34.78
C THR A 89 -9.76 8.60 -35.38
N GLN A 90 -9.66 8.52 -36.71
CA GLN A 90 -8.61 9.20 -37.47
C GLN A 90 -8.61 10.66 -37.03
N ARG A 91 -7.57 11.08 -36.31
CA ARG A 91 -7.25 12.49 -36.15
C ARG A 91 -6.81 12.97 -37.54
N PRO A 92 -7.42 13.99 -38.14
CA PRO A 92 -7.03 14.43 -39.47
C PRO A 92 -5.57 14.87 -39.42
N THR A 93 -4.71 14.09 -40.09
CA THR A 93 -3.31 14.42 -40.36
C THR A 93 -3.34 15.66 -41.25
N VAL A 94 -2.93 16.79 -40.70
CA VAL A 94 -2.56 17.94 -41.53
C VAL A 94 -1.18 17.61 -42.10
N GLU A 95 -1.12 17.33 -43.40
CA GLU A 95 0.12 17.15 -44.14
C GLU A 95 0.99 18.42 -44.01
N ALA A 96 2.12 18.30 -43.34
CA ALA A 96 3.21 19.25 -43.46
C ALA A 96 4.14 18.74 -44.57
N VAL A 97 4.17 19.50 -45.65
CA VAL A 97 4.94 19.28 -46.88
C VAL A 97 6.43 19.51 -46.63
N ASP A 98 7.24 18.60 -47.20
CA ASP A 98 8.63 18.74 -47.66
C ASP A 98 9.66 19.52 -46.84
N ALA A 99 10.59 18.78 -46.23
CA ALA A 99 12.00 19.15 -46.26
C ALA A 99 12.86 17.88 -46.35
N ALA A 100 13.28 17.58 -47.57
CA ALA A 100 14.35 16.63 -47.87
C ALA A 100 15.68 17.10 -47.26
N THR A 101 16.46 16.17 -46.71
CA THR A 101 17.88 15.89 -47.07
C THR A 101 18.57 15.10 -45.94
N GLY A 102 19.04 13.89 -46.27
CA GLY A 102 20.26 13.19 -45.78
C GLY A 102 20.46 13.01 -44.26
N LEU A 103 20.96 11.90 -43.72
CA LEU A 103 21.88 10.90 -44.27
C LEU A 103 21.88 9.71 -43.29
N LEU A 104 21.80 8.49 -43.81
CA LEU A 104 22.04 7.26 -43.06
C LEU A 104 23.51 7.17 -42.66
N ALA A 105 23.78 6.98 -41.37
CA ALA A 105 25.06 6.47 -40.89
C ALA A 105 24.83 5.08 -40.30
N VAL A 106 25.17 4.07 -41.10
CA VAL A 106 25.35 2.69 -40.66
C VAL A 106 26.66 2.64 -39.87
N VAL A 107 26.60 2.29 -38.59
CA VAL A 107 27.79 1.91 -37.82
C VAL A 107 27.84 0.37 -37.79
N PRO A 108 28.96 -0.26 -38.17
CA PRO A 108 29.07 -1.71 -38.19
C PRO A 108 29.15 -2.31 -36.78
N ASP A 109 28.61 -3.52 -36.70
CA ASP A 109 28.77 -4.53 -35.66
C ASP A 109 30.25 -4.90 -35.52
N GLU A 110 30.83 -4.67 -34.34
CA GLU A 110 32.08 -5.31 -33.93
C GLU A 110 31.82 -6.07 -32.62
N ALA A 111 32.03 -7.38 -32.74
CA ALA A 111 32.09 -8.36 -31.66
C ALA A 111 33.35 -8.17 -30.79
N GLU A 112 33.44 -9.01 -29.76
CA GLU A 112 34.55 -9.17 -28.80
C GLU A 112 34.38 -8.31 -27.52
N GLU A 113 34.53 -8.81 -26.30
CA GLU A 113 35.15 -10.04 -25.82
C GLU A 113 34.72 -10.29 -24.36
N ASP A 114 34.63 -11.57 -24.03
CA ASP A 114 34.50 -12.15 -22.70
C ASP A 114 35.62 -11.66 -21.76
N ASN A 115 35.26 -11.08 -20.61
CA ASN A 115 36.19 -10.84 -19.51
C ASN A 115 35.47 -11.10 -18.18
N ASP A 116 35.50 -12.37 -17.78
CA ASP A 116 35.32 -12.81 -16.39
C ASP A 116 36.45 -12.24 -15.50
N GLU A 117 36.27 -11.01 -15.00
CA GLU A 117 37.09 -10.50 -13.89
C GLU A 117 36.43 -10.85 -12.55
N VAL A 118 36.96 -11.91 -11.94
CA VAL A 118 36.65 -12.33 -10.57
C VAL A 118 37.02 -11.20 -9.60
N VAL A 119 36.02 -10.43 -9.17
CA VAL A 119 36.16 -9.45 -8.09
C VAL A 119 36.41 -10.19 -6.77
N GLN A 120 37.68 -10.33 -6.41
CA GLN A 120 38.09 -10.75 -5.07
C GLN A 120 37.64 -9.71 -4.04
N ALA A 121 36.92 -10.18 -3.01
CA ALA A 121 36.54 -9.38 -1.86
C ALA A 121 37.81 -8.96 -1.06
N PRO A 122 37.86 -7.71 -0.55
CA PRO A 122 39.01 -7.26 0.24
C PRO A 122 39.08 -8.01 1.58
N PRO A 123 40.27 -8.49 2.01
CA PRO A 123 40.44 -9.10 3.31
C PRO A 123 40.62 -8.05 4.42
N GLY A 124 40.06 -8.35 5.58
CA GLY A 124 40.67 -8.02 6.88
C GLY A 124 40.31 -6.66 7.49
N ALA A 125 39.18 -6.60 8.20
CA ALA A 125 39.08 -5.75 9.38
C ALA A 125 39.79 -6.48 10.53
N SER A 126 40.84 -5.87 11.08
CA SER A 126 41.65 -6.41 12.17
C SER A 126 40.82 -6.72 13.43
N ASP A 127 40.99 -7.93 13.98
CA ASP A 127 40.34 -8.47 15.19
C ASP A 127 40.39 -7.57 16.44
N VAL A 128 41.27 -6.56 16.46
CA VAL A 128 41.43 -5.64 17.59
C VAL A 128 40.27 -4.64 17.71
N THR A 129 39.62 -4.28 16.60
CA THR A 129 38.54 -3.27 16.61
C THR A 129 37.21 -3.85 17.13
N VAL A 130 36.93 -5.13 16.87
CA VAL A 130 35.74 -5.83 17.37
C VAL A 130 35.83 -6.04 18.88
N ALA A 131 37.02 -6.33 19.41
CA ALA A 131 37.24 -6.51 20.85
C ALA A 131 37.00 -5.22 21.66
N ILE A 132 37.43 -4.06 21.15
CA ILE A 132 37.24 -2.77 21.84
C ILE A 132 35.76 -2.38 21.90
N VAL A 133 35.00 -2.61 20.82
CA VAL A 133 33.55 -2.35 20.80
C VAL A 133 32.82 -3.28 21.77
N ALA A 134 33.19 -4.55 21.84
CA ALA A 134 32.58 -5.50 22.79
C ALA A 134 32.81 -5.11 24.26
N VAL A 135 34.01 -4.63 24.60
CA VAL A 135 34.32 -4.17 25.97
C VAL A 135 33.55 -2.90 26.31
N LEU A 136 33.42 -1.94 25.38
CA LEU A 136 32.62 -0.72 25.61
C LEU A 136 31.13 -1.05 25.82
N VAL A 137 30.57 -1.95 25.01
CA VAL A 137 29.17 -2.40 25.17
C VAL A 137 28.97 -3.10 26.52
N ALA A 138 29.90 -3.95 26.94
CA ALA A 138 29.84 -4.61 28.24
C ALA A 138 29.95 -3.61 29.41
N MET A 139 30.77 -2.56 29.29
CA MET A 139 30.91 -1.53 30.30
C MET A 139 29.64 -0.67 30.43
N VAL A 140 29.01 -0.30 29.31
CA VAL A 140 27.72 0.43 29.31
C VAL A 140 26.60 -0.43 29.89
N ALA A 141 26.57 -1.73 29.58
CA ALA A 141 25.60 -2.66 30.16
C ALA A 141 25.78 -2.82 31.68
N MET A 142 27.04 -2.92 32.15
CA MET A 142 27.34 -2.97 33.59
C MET A 142 27.00 -1.66 34.31
N LEU A 143 27.24 -0.50 33.69
CA LEU A 143 26.82 0.79 34.23
C LEU A 143 25.29 0.91 34.30
N GLY A 144 24.55 0.46 33.28
CA GLY A 144 23.09 0.45 33.29
C GLY A 144 22.50 -0.46 34.37
N ALA A 145 23.09 -1.65 34.57
CA ALA A 145 22.67 -2.57 35.62
C ALA A 145 23.00 -2.05 37.03
N ALA A 146 24.14 -1.37 37.21
CA ALA A 146 24.52 -0.75 38.48
C ALA A 146 23.59 0.42 38.85
N ILE A 147 23.18 1.23 37.86
CA ILE A 147 22.19 2.31 38.06
C ILE A 147 20.83 1.73 38.47
N LEU A 148 20.39 0.63 37.84
CA LEU A 148 19.14 -0.06 38.20
C LEU A 148 19.18 -0.72 39.59
N ALA A 149 20.35 -1.15 40.06
CA ALA A 149 20.49 -1.82 41.36
C ALA A 149 20.67 -0.85 42.53
N PHE A 150 21.20 0.36 42.31
CA PHE A 150 21.51 1.31 43.39
C PHE A 150 20.36 2.30 43.69
N THR A 151 19.43 2.53 42.75
CA THR A 151 18.21 3.30 43.00
C THR A 151 17.02 2.37 43.23
N GLY A 152 16.92 1.79 44.43
CA GLY A 152 15.65 1.25 44.91
C GLY A 152 14.63 2.40 44.98
N GLY A 153 13.67 2.45 44.06
CA GLY A 153 12.78 3.60 43.95
C GLY A 153 11.76 3.49 42.82
N SER A 154 10.92 2.47 42.85
CA SER A 154 9.72 2.31 42.02
C SER A 154 8.62 3.37 42.29
N GLU A 155 8.95 4.49 42.95
CA GLU A 155 7.99 5.50 43.43
C GLU A 155 8.30 6.92 42.90
N LEU A 156 9.45 7.16 42.24
CA LEU A 156 9.81 8.49 41.69
C LEU A 156 9.61 8.61 40.17
N PHE A 157 9.41 7.49 39.46
CA PHE A 157 9.25 7.51 38.01
C PHE A 157 7.88 8.06 37.58
N THR A 158 6.83 7.83 38.36
CA THR A 158 5.45 8.26 38.04
C THR A 158 5.19 9.74 38.29
N THR A 159 6.00 10.42 39.10
CA THR A 159 5.81 11.86 39.42
C THR A 159 6.67 12.78 38.56
N LEU A 160 7.77 12.28 37.99
CA LEU A 160 8.63 13.06 37.07
C LEU A 160 8.27 12.87 35.60
N PHE A 161 7.82 11.68 35.20
CA PHE A 161 7.32 11.44 33.86
C PHE A 161 5.81 11.53 33.90
N GLY A 162 5.30 12.75 33.72
CA GLY A 162 3.89 12.98 33.45
C GLY A 162 3.47 12.09 32.28
N VAL A 163 2.83 10.97 32.61
CA VAL A 163 2.15 10.11 31.64
C VAL A 163 1.14 11.01 30.97
N SER A 164 1.48 11.47 29.77
CA SER A 164 0.54 12.11 28.87
C SER A 164 -0.64 11.17 28.74
N SER A 165 -1.82 11.72 29.02
CA SER A 165 -3.10 11.04 28.91
C SER A 165 -3.17 10.22 27.62
N PRO A 166 -3.84 9.06 27.61
CA PRO A 166 -4.12 8.40 26.34
C PRO A 166 -4.84 9.43 25.47
N GLU A 167 -4.21 9.76 24.34
CA GLU A 167 -4.80 10.55 23.28
C GLU A 167 -6.19 9.97 23.03
N LEU A 168 -7.26 10.72 23.36
CA LEU A 168 -8.59 10.33 22.92
C LEU A 168 -8.51 10.38 21.39
N GLU A 169 -8.32 9.22 20.76
CA GLU A 169 -8.49 9.12 19.31
C GLU A 169 -9.85 9.76 18.99
N PRO A 170 -9.92 10.71 18.04
CA PRO A 170 -11.19 11.31 17.68
C PRO A 170 -12.16 10.17 17.40
N THR A 171 -13.29 10.13 18.13
CA THR A 171 -14.25 9.04 18.06
C THR A 171 -14.86 9.02 16.67
N ARG A 172 -14.21 8.29 15.76
CA ARG A 172 -14.67 8.11 14.39
C ARG A 172 -16.07 7.51 14.42
N GLN A 173 -16.90 7.91 13.46
CA GLN A 173 -18.25 7.40 13.33
C GLN A 173 -18.20 5.95 12.83
N PRO A 174 -18.91 4.99 13.45
CA PRO A 174 -18.86 3.61 13.01
C PRO A 174 -19.48 3.44 11.61
N LEU A 175 -18.83 2.71 10.72
CA LEU A 175 -19.48 2.06 9.58
C LEU A 175 -19.74 0.62 9.97
N ALA A 176 -20.97 0.14 9.88
CA ALA A 176 -21.32 -1.18 10.38
C ALA A 176 -22.04 -2.03 9.34
N PHE A 177 -21.78 -3.33 9.41
CA PHE A 177 -22.61 -4.34 8.75
C PHE A 177 -23.90 -4.55 9.55
N ASP A 178 -25.05 -4.57 8.87
CA ASP A 178 -26.28 -5.11 9.45
C ASP A 178 -26.33 -6.64 9.33
N ALA A 179 -27.30 -7.24 10.01
CA ALA A 179 -27.52 -8.68 9.98
C ALA A 179 -27.66 -9.19 8.53
N PRO A 180 -26.81 -10.15 8.08
CA PRO A 180 -26.90 -10.71 6.74
C PRO A 180 -28.19 -11.50 6.54
N ALA A 181 -28.84 -11.33 5.40
CA ALA A 181 -29.98 -12.14 4.98
C ALA A 181 -29.53 -13.11 3.88
N CYS A 182 -29.40 -14.39 4.22
CA CYS A 182 -28.93 -15.45 3.31
C CYS A 182 -30.08 -16.37 2.88
N SER A 183 -30.05 -16.78 1.61
CA SER A 183 -30.97 -17.76 1.04
C SER A 183 -30.21 -18.75 0.16
N GLU A 184 -30.60 -20.02 0.22
CA GLU A 184 -30.10 -21.04 -0.70
C GLU A 184 -30.65 -20.82 -2.12
N THR A 185 -29.84 -21.13 -3.12
CA THR A 185 -30.19 -21.10 -4.55
C THR A 185 -29.93 -22.48 -5.16
N THR A 186 -30.64 -22.77 -6.25
CA THR A 186 -30.65 -24.10 -6.88
C THR A 186 -29.34 -24.51 -7.55
N ASP A 187 -28.46 -23.56 -7.88
CA ASP A 187 -27.09 -23.84 -8.33
C ASP A 187 -26.25 -22.54 -8.40
N GLY A 188 -24.91 -22.67 -8.43
CA GLY A 188 -23.96 -21.56 -8.62
C GLY A 188 -23.07 -21.23 -7.41
N PRO A 189 -22.05 -20.37 -7.58
CA PRO A 189 -21.12 -20.05 -6.50
C PRO A 189 -21.80 -19.23 -5.39
N ASN A 190 -21.24 -19.31 -4.19
CA ASN A 190 -21.69 -18.48 -3.07
C ASN A 190 -21.50 -16.99 -3.41
N THR A 191 -22.57 -16.21 -3.37
CA THR A 191 -22.60 -14.82 -3.80
C THR A 191 -22.94 -13.89 -2.65
N LEU A 192 -22.18 -12.82 -2.50
CA LEU A 192 -22.41 -11.77 -1.50
C LEU A 192 -22.84 -10.48 -2.20
N ILE A 193 -23.97 -9.93 -1.76
CA ILE A 193 -24.52 -8.66 -2.27
C ILE A 193 -24.41 -7.63 -1.16
N PHE A 194 -23.45 -6.72 -1.29
CA PHE A 194 -23.27 -5.59 -0.37
C PHE A 194 -24.15 -4.43 -0.80
N ILE A 195 -24.95 -3.89 0.14
CA ILE A 195 -25.90 -2.81 -0.13
C ILE A 195 -25.46 -1.59 0.68
N ASN A 196 -24.94 -0.57 -0.01
CA ASN A 196 -24.46 0.64 0.62
C ASN A 196 -25.62 1.60 0.89
N ASN A 197 -26.21 1.56 2.10
CA ASN A 197 -27.24 2.51 2.52
C ASN A 197 -26.66 3.79 3.14
N THR A 198 -25.37 4.06 2.93
CA THR A 198 -24.70 5.27 3.41
C THR A 198 -24.67 6.34 2.32
N THR A 199 -24.27 7.55 2.73
CA THR A 199 -24.09 8.71 1.83
C THR A 199 -22.68 8.82 1.27
N ILE A 200 -21.79 7.87 1.56
CA ILE A 200 -20.38 7.89 1.15
C ILE A 200 -20.06 6.62 0.33
N PRO A 201 -19.08 6.68 -0.58
CA PRO A 201 -18.58 5.47 -1.22
C PRO A 201 -17.85 4.59 -0.19
N LEU A 202 -18.04 3.28 -0.32
CA LEU A 202 -17.44 2.29 0.56
C LEU A 202 -16.60 1.30 -0.26
N GLU A 203 -15.52 0.85 0.33
CA GLU A 203 -14.71 -0.26 -0.18
C GLU A 203 -15.02 -1.50 0.64
N ILE A 204 -15.23 -2.61 -0.07
CA ILE A 204 -15.37 -3.93 0.52
C ILE A 204 -14.06 -4.66 0.35
N LEU A 205 -13.53 -5.11 1.47
CA LEU A 205 -12.26 -5.78 1.55
C LEU A 205 -12.50 -7.19 2.05
N GLY A 206 -11.62 -8.12 1.69
CA GLY A 206 -11.62 -9.44 2.28
C GLY A 206 -10.25 -10.10 2.32
N GLY A 207 -10.10 -11.02 3.25
CA GLY A 207 -8.84 -11.70 3.54
C GLY A 207 -8.62 -11.86 5.05
N GLU A 208 -7.39 -12.19 5.41
CA GLU A 208 -6.97 -12.29 6.80
C GLU A 208 -6.79 -10.89 7.42
N ASP A 209 -6.84 -10.84 8.75
CA ASP A 209 -6.68 -9.59 9.49
C ASP A 209 -5.33 -8.92 9.18
N GLY A 210 -5.38 -7.66 8.71
CA GLY A 210 -4.22 -6.89 8.28
C GLY A 210 -3.65 -7.24 6.91
N PHE A 211 -4.22 -8.23 6.21
CA PHE A 211 -3.88 -8.63 4.84
C PHE A 211 -5.10 -8.57 3.92
N GLU A 212 -6.09 -7.74 4.23
CA GLU A 212 -7.28 -7.61 3.42
C GLU A 212 -6.95 -6.95 2.09
N ARG A 213 -7.52 -7.49 1.01
CA ARG A 213 -7.43 -6.92 -0.33
C ARG A 213 -8.73 -6.25 -0.70
N ASN A 214 -8.66 -5.18 -1.48
CA ASN A 214 -9.85 -4.58 -2.06
C ASN A 214 -10.50 -5.55 -3.03
N LEU A 215 -11.77 -5.89 -2.78
CA LEU A 215 -12.55 -6.79 -3.62
C LEU A 215 -13.47 -6.01 -4.55
N THR A 216 -14.09 -4.95 -4.03
CA THR A 216 -14.99 -4.10 -4.79
C THR A 216 -15.19 -2.75 -4.10
N SER A 217 -15.71 -1.78 -4.87
CA SER A 217 -16.18 -0.49 -4.37
C SER A 217 -17.67 -0.36 -4.61
N VAL A 218 -18.39 0.18 -3.63
CA VAL A 218 -19.84 0.38 -3.68
C VAL A 218 -20.13 1.87 -3.49
N ALA A 219 -20.60 2.52 -4.54
CA ALA A 219 -21.01 3.91 -4.47
C ALA A 219 -22.17 4.12 -3.47
N ALA A 220 -22.33 5.35 -2.98
CA ALA A 220 -23.41 5.70 -2.07
C ALA A 220 -24.79 5.35 -2.66
N GLY A 221 -25.63 4.66 -1.89
CA GLY A 221 -26.95 4.22 -2.32
C GLY A 221 -26.95 3.13 -3.40
N GLN A 222 -25.80 2.52 -3.72
CA GLN A 222 -25.69 1.44 -4.69
C GLN A 222 -25.42 0.09 -4.03
N GLN A 223 -25.41 -0.97 -4.83
CA GLN A 223 -25.06 -2.31 -4.40
C GLN A 223 -23.99 -2.90 -5.33
N ALA A 224 -23.17 -3.80 -4.79
CA ALA A 224 -22.22 -4.58 -5.57
C ALA A 224 -22.26 -6.04 -5.15
N SER A 225 -22.07 -6.94 -6.11
CA SER A 225 -21.98 -8.38 -5.87
C SER A 225 -20.56 -8.87 -6.05
N ILE A 226 -20.12 -9.77 -5.18
CA ILE A 226 -18.87 -10.52 -5.32
C ILE A 226 -19.12 -12.00 -5.09
N GLU A 227 -18.24 -12.83 -5.63
CA GLU A 227 -18.14 -14.24 -5.25
C GLU A 227 -17.49 -14.36 -3.86
N ALA A 228 -18.01 -15.25 -3.03
CA ALA A 228 -17.49 -15.46 -1.69
C ALA A 228 -16.08 -16.09 -1.71
N ILE A 229 -15.22 -15.63 -0.80
CA ILE A 229 -13.87 -16.14 -0.67
C ILE A 229 -13.89 -17.41 0.19
N GLY A 230 -14.20 -18.55 -0.44
CA GLY A 230 -14.26 -19.84 0.25
C GLY A 230 -15.43 -19.97 1.22
N GLN A 231 -15.37 -21.00 2.08
CA GLN A 231 -16.45 -21.34 3.01
C GLN A 231 -16.47 -20.48 4.26
N ARG A 232 -15.35 -19.85 4.64
CA ARG A 232 -15.27 -18.93 5.78
C ARG A 232 -14.29 -17.80 5.46
N ALA A 233 -14.80 -16.58 5.43
CA ALA A 233 -13.98 -15.40 5.14
C ALA A 233 -14.39 -14.20 5.98
N ARG A 234 -13.39 -13.38 6.31
CA ARG A 234 -13.56 -12.08 6.93
C ARG A 234 -13.65 -11.01 5.85
N TYR A 235 -14.67 -10.17 5.99
CA TYR A 235 -14.91 -9.00 5.16
C TYR A 235 -14.83 -7.76 6.02
N VAL A 236 -14.31 -6.68 5.46
CA VAL A 236 -14.15 -5.39 6.15
C VAL A 236 -14.79 -4.31 5.29
N VAL A 237 -15.56 -3.43 5.92
CA VAL A 237 -16.07 -2.23 5.28
C VAL A 237 -15.15 -1.07 5.60
N TRP A 238 -14.76 -0.32 4.58
CA TRP A 238 -13.88 0.83 4.74
C TRP A 238 -14.33 2.02 3.89
N SER A 239 -13.92 3.22 4.28
CA SER A 239 -14.11 4.44 3.51
C SER A 239 -12.82 5.25 3.52
N ASP A 240 -12.59 6.02 2.46
CA ASP A 240 -11.39 6.86 2.31
C ASP A 240 -11.33 8.06 3.27
N SER A 241 -12.40 8.26 4.05
CA SER A 241 -12.53 9.35 5.00
C SER A 241 -12.00 8.96 6.38
N ASP A 242 -11.12 9.81 6.95
CA ASP A 242 -10.62 9.66 8.32
C ASP A 242 -11.69 9.86 9.40
N LEU A 243 -12.92 10.24 9.01
CA LEU A 243 -14.05 10.45 9.91
C LEU A 243 -14.73 9.15 10.35
N TYR A 244 -14.54 8.05 9.60
CA TYR A 244 -15.29 6.82 9.82
C TYR A 244 -14.41 5.66 10.28
N ALA A 245 -14.91 4.88 11.24
CA ALA A 245 -14.28 3.65 11.71
C ALA A 245 -14.77 2.47 10.87
N SER A 246 -13.85 1.64 10.42
CA SER A 246 -14.17 0.38 9.73
C SER A 246 -14.70 -0.66 10.71
N ASP A 247 -15.57 -1.54 10.21
CA ASP A 247 -16.05 -2.73 10.91
C ASP A 247 -15.75 -3.98 10.08
N SER A 248 -15.82 -5.16 10.71
CA SER A 248 -15.57 -6.44 10.06
C SER A 248 -16.63 -7.48 10.37
N LEU A 249 -17.00 -8.25 9.35
CA LEU A 249 -17.96 -9.33 9.43
C LEU A 249 -17.30 -10.62 8.92
N THR A 250 -17.42 -11.70 9.68
CA THR A 250 -17.04 -13.04 9.18
C THR A 250 -18.30 -13.77 8.74
N ILE A 251 -18.27 -14.30 7.53
CA ILE A 251 -19.36 -15.13 6.98
C ILE A 251 -18.82 -16.54 6.83
N GLU A 252 -19.62 -17.50 7.28
CA GLU A 252 -19.39 -18.94 7.15
C GLU A 252 -20.55 -19.56 6.39
N PHE A 253 -20.23 -20.41 5.41
CA PHE A 253 -21.18 -21.12 4.56
C PHE A 253 -21.12 -22.60 4.89
N ASP A 254 -22.27 -23.19 5.20
CA ASP A 254 -22.38 -24.62 5.48
C ASP A 254 -22.25 -25.48 4.21
N THR A 255 -22.55 -24.90 3.04
CA THR A 255 -22.41 -25.55 1.74
C THR A 255 -21.33 -24.87 0.89
N PRO A 256 -20.59 -25.64 0.07
CA PRO A 256 -19.52 -25.07 -0.75
C PRO A 256 -20.05 -24.10 -1.81
N ASN A 257 -21.29 -24.30 -2.26
CA ASN A 257 -21.95 -23.54 -3.33
C ASN A 257 -23.44 -23.35 -3.00
N GLY A 258 -24.11 -22.47 -3.75
CA GLY A 258 -25.55 -22.33 -3.74
C GLY A 258 -26.12 -21.40 -2.66
N VAL A 259 -25.36 -20.43 -2.15
CA VAL A 259 -25.87 -19.45 -1.17
C VAL A 259 -25.77 -18.03 -1.71
N VAL A 260 -26.82 -17.24 -1.53
CA VAL A 260 -26.81 -15.79 -1.79
C VAL A 260 -27.09 -15.04 -0.50
N CYS A 261 -26.18 -14.17 -0.07
CA CYS A 261 -26.35 -13.33 1.11
C CYS A 261 -26.44 -11.86 0.74
N ARG A 262 -27.45 -11.17 1.28
CA ARG A 262 -27.60 -9.70 1.18
C ARG A 262 -27.11 -9.08 2.48
N ILE A 263 -26.20 -8.13 2.38
CA ILE A 263 -25.49 -7.53 3.51
C ILE A 263 -25.68 -6.02 3.45
N PRO A 264 -26.64 -5.47 4.19
CA PRO A 264 -26.82 -4.02 4.28
C PRO A 264 -25.67 -3.39 5.07
N LEU A 265 -25.22 -2.23 4.60
CA LEU A 265 -24.21 -1.41 5.25
C LEU A 265 -24.88 -0.13 5.72
N ARG A 266 -24.64 0.24 6.97
CA ARG A 266 -25.18 1.46 7.55
C ARG A 266 -24.09 2.33 8.16
N GLN A 267 -24.38 3.61 8.19
CA GLN A 267 -23.74 4.60 9.04
C GLN A 267 -24.73 4.97 10.15
N PRO A 268 -24.26 5.45 11.32
CA PRO A 268 -25.11 5.85 12.45
C PRO A 268 -26.12 6.95 12.09
#